data_AF-X1KJL9-F1
#
_entry.id   AF-X1KJL9-F1
#
_cell.length_a   1.000
_cell.length_b   1.000
_cell.length_c   1.000
_cell.angle_alpha   90.00
_cell.angle_beta   90.00
_cell.angle_gamma   90.00
#
_symmetry.space_group_name_H-M   'P 1'
#
loop_
_entity.id
_entity.type
_entity.pdbx_description
1 polymer ?
#
loop_
_entity_poly.entity_id
_entity_poly.type
_entity_poly.pdbx_seq_one_letter_code
_entity_poly.pdbx_strand_id
1 'polypeptide(L)'
;MWTRYPANVVQMGAIWCDTGTSPTFSTNPNLMVPLNSNALSPCWSLWVTWFQSGGKEGEEPPEEVKKNMERYEKMQTTLDKEEKIRLGKEILRSNAENLWTIGTIAMAPVPVIVRNNLRNVPESIPFGWGFFLFFTTANPEQFFLKPPLLESQKY
;
A
#
# COMPACT_ATOMS: atom_id res chain seq x y z
N MET A 1 9.41 -15.81 -8.24
CA MET A 1 9.15 -14.53 -7.55
C MET A 1 9.13 -14.73 -6.04
N TRP A 2 8.19 -15.53 -5.52
CA TRP A 2 7.93 -15.73 -4.09
C TRP A 2 9.12 -16.19 -3.24
N THR A 3 10.01 -17.02 -3.78
CA THR A 3 11.20 -17.52 -3.07
C THR A 3 12.48 -16.74 -3.38
N ARG A 4 12.51 -15.99 -4.48
CA ARG A 4 13.74 -15.34 -4.98
C ARG A 4 13.99 -13.98 -4.33
N TYR A 5 12.93 -13.19 -4.11
CA TYR A 5 13.08 -11.91 -3.44
C TYR A 5 13.55 -12.08 -1.99
N PRO A 6 12.90 -12.90 -1.13
CA PRO A 6 13.37 -13.06 0.24
C PRO A 6 14.79 -13.63 0.34
N ALA A 7 15.20 -14.44 -0.64
CA ALA A 7 16.55 -15.00 -0.73
C ALA A 7 17.61 -14.03 -1.29
N ASN A 8 17.25 -12.78 -1.61
CA ASN A 8 18.15 -11.77 -2.17
C ASN A 8 18.90 -12.22 -3.46
N VAL A 9 18.26 -13.06 -4.30
CA VAL A 9 18.84 -13.57 -5.56
C VAL A 9 18.26 -12.88 -6.80
N VAL A 10 17.92 -11.59 -6.65
CA VAL A 10 17.36 -10.74 -7.70
C VAL A 10 18.14 -9.42 -7.71
N GLN A 11 18.58 -8.98 -8.89
CA GLN A 11 19.30 -7.71 -9.05
C GLN A 11 18.34 -6.51 -9.12
N MET A 12 17.21 -6.68 -9.81
CA MET A 12 16.15 -5.67 -9.92
C MET A 12 14.80 -6.38 -10.00
N GLY A 13 13.82 -5.86 -9.27
CA GLY A 13 12.46 -6.38 -9.25
C GLY A 13 11.48 -5.43 -9.91
N ALA A 14 10.64 -5.97 -10.81
CA ALA A 14 9.41 -5.31 -11.22
C ALA A 14 8.25 -5.91 -10.43
N ILE A 15 7.41 -5.06 -9.86
CA ILE A 15 6.27 -5.50 -9.07
C ILE A 15 5.06 -4.63 -9.37
N TRP A 16 3.91 -5.28 -9.47
CA TRP A 16 2.64 -4.60 -9.41
C TRP A 16 2.38 -4.19 -7.95
N CYS A 17 2.34 -2.89 -7.72
CA CYS A 17 2.22 -2.33 -6.39
C CYS A 17 1.01 -1.39 -6.34
N ASP A 18 0.12 -1.64 -5.40
CA ASP A 18 -0.95 -0.73 -5.00
C ASP A 18 -0.69 -0.07 -3.64
N THR A 19 0.35 -0.49 -2.91
CA THR A 19 0.64 -0.06 -1.53
C THR A 19 1.58 1.15 -1.42
N GLY A 20 2.17 1.62 -2.51
CA GLY A 20 3.13 2.74 -2.50
C GLY A 20 2.49 4.10 -2.17
N THR A 21 1.20 4.26 -2.45
CA THR A 21 0.43 5.51 -2.19
C THR A 21 -0.94 5.25 -1.59
N SER A 22 -1.19 4.04 -1.09
CA SER A 22 -2.47 3.67 -0.46
C SER A 22 -2.58 4.23 0.96
N PRO A 23 -3.80 4.34 1.52
CA PRO A 23 -3.97 4.65 2.94
C PRO A 23 -3.34 3.59 3.87
N THR A 24 -3.00 2.41 3.36
CA THR A 24 -2.37 1.34 4.14
C THR A 24 -0.92 1.61 4.47
N PHE A 25 -0.29 2.66 3.92
CA PHE A 25 1.08 3.05 4.31
C PHE A 25 1.25 3.14 5.83
N SER A 26 0.25 3.67 6.53
CA SER A 26 0.28 3.83 7.98
C SER A 26 0.29 2.51 8.76
N THR A 27 -0.18 1.42 8.18
CA THR A 27 -0.24 0.09 8.81
C THR A 27 0.74 -0.90 8.19
N ASN A 28 1.18 -0.64 6.96
CA ASN A 28 2.01 -1.52 6.15
C ASN A 28 2.92 -0.68 5.24
N PRO A 29 4.12 -0.29 5.72
CA PRO A 29 5.02 0.63 5.04
C PRO A 29 6.08 -0.08 4.19
N ASN A 30 5.93 -1.37 3.86
CA ASN A 30 7.04 -2.24 3.47
C ASN A 30 7.83 -1.81 2.22
N LEU A 31 7.23 -0.96 1.37
CA LEU A 31 7.90 -0.40 0.20
C LEU A 31 8.68 0.88 0.47
N MET A 32 8.48 1.48 1.63
CA MET A 32 9.09 2.74 2.04
C MET A 32 10.02 2.58 3.24
N VAL A 33 9.80 1.52 4.04
CA VAL A 33 10.54 1.23 5.27
C VAL A 33 10.80 -0.28 5.37
N PRO A 34 12.06 -0.72 5.55
CA PRO A 34 12.42 -2.13 5.53
C PRO A 34 12.21 -2.82 6.89
N LEU A 35 10.94 -3.06 7.24
CA LEU A 35 10.57 -3.69 8.52
C LEU A 35 10.23 -5.18 8.39
N ASN A 36 9.73 -5.60 7.23
CA ASN A 36 9.48 -7.00 6.96
C ASN A 36 9.76 -7.34 5.49
N SER A 37 10.05 -8.62 5.26
CA SER A 37 10.42 -9.17 3.97
C SER A 37 9.29 -10.09 3.54
N ASN A 38 8.70 -9.78 2.40
CA ASN A 38 7.75 -10.64 1.72
C ASN A 38 7.96 -10.45 0.22
N ALA A 39 7.36 -11.32 -0.58
CA ALA A 39 7.51 -11.27 -2.03
C ALA A 39 6.92 -10.00 -2.66
N LEU A 40 6.12 -9.23 -1.92
CA LEU A 40 5.55 -7.96 -2.34
C LEU A 40 6.39 -6.75 -1.94
N SER A 41 7.52 -6.96 -1.25
CA SER A 41 8.40 -5.92 -0.72
C SER A 41 9.87 -6.24 -1.08
N PRO A 42 10.21 -6.24 -2.38
CA PRO A 42 11.44 -6.86 -2.88
C PRO A 42 12.73 -6.05 -2.66
N CYS A 43 12.62 -4.79 -2.23
CA CYS A 43 13.68 -3.80 -2.36
C CYS A 43 14.72 -3.80 -1.22
N TRP A 44 14.55 -4.64 -0.20
CA TRP A 44 15.25 -4.43 1.08
C TRP A 44 15.64 -5.69 1.85
N SER A 45 15.73 -6.85 1.20
CA SER A 45 15.79 -8.14 1.90
C SER A 45 16.90 -8.23 2.95
N LEU A 46 18.11 -7.75 2.66
CA LEU A 46 19.21 -7.77 3.64
C LEU A 46 19.03 -6.76 4.77
N TRP A 47 18.48 -5.58 4.50
CA TRP A 47 18.23 -4.55 5.53
C TRP A 47 17.09 -4.94 6.46
N VAL A 48 16.08 -5.65 5.93
CA VAL A 48 15.06 -6.28 6.76
C VAL A 48 15.67 -7.34 7.67
N THR A 49 16.53 -8.22 7.15
CA THR A 49 17.21 -9.24 7.96
C THR A 49 18.05 -8.58 9.07
N TRP A 50 18.73 -7.47 8.76
CA TRP A 50 19.45 -6.68 9.75
C TRP A 50 18.54 -6.12 10.84
N PHE A 51 17.43 -5.50 10.44
CA PHE A 51 16.45 -4.97 11.39
C PHE A 51 15.86 -6.06 12.29
N GLN A 52 15.41 -7.18 11.70
CA GLN A 52 14.77 -8.27 12.43
C GLN A 52 15.71 -9.05 13.35
N SER A 53 16.98 -9.16 12.98
CA SER A 53 18.00 -9.84 13.79
C SER A 53 18.59 -8.97 14.89
N GLY A 54 18.27 -7.67 14.93
CA GLY A 54 18.92 -6.69 15.79
C GLY A 54 20.39 -6.47 15.41
N GLY A 55 20.69 -6.51 14.11
CA GLY A 55 22.02 -6.26 13.55
C GLY A 55 22.98 -7.45 13.55
N LYS A 56 22.50 -8.68 13.80
CA LYS A 56 23.34 -9.89 13.85
C LYS A 56 23.55 -10.53 12.48
N GLU A 57 22.60 -10.34 11.57
CA GLU A 57 22.57 -10.93 10.23
C GLU A 57 22.14 -9.87 9.20
N GLY A 58 22.35 -10.13 7.92
CA GLY A 58 21.99 -9.17 6.86
C GLY A 58 23.03 -8.06 6.69
N GLU A 59 22.58 -6.93 6.16
CA GLU A 59 23.43 -5.78 5.84
C GLU A 59 22.94 -4.56 6.60
N GLU A 60 23.86 -3.82 7.23
CA GLU A 60 23.50 -2.58 7.92
C GLU A 60 22.97 -1.55 6.90
N PRO A 61 21.74 -1.04 7.08
CA PRO A 61 21.18 -0.08 6.16
C PRO A 61 21.84 1.31 6.31
N PRO A 62 21.81 2.14 5.24
CA PRO A 62 22.24 3.52 5.32
C PRO A 62 21.55 4.30 6.44
N GLU A 63 22.23 5.33 6.96
CA GLU A 63 21.73 6.12 8.10
C GLU A 63 20.33 6.70 7.86
N GLU A 64 20.05 7.17 6.65
CA GLU A 64 18.74 7.72 6.30
C GLU A 64 17.62 6.67 6.32
N VAL A 65 17.94 5.41 6.02
CA VAL A 65 16.99 4.30 6.11
C VAL A 65 16.72 3.94 7.57
N LYS A 66 17.74 3.96 8.44
CA LYS A 66 17.57 3.80 9.90
C LYS A 66 16.64 4.88 10.46
N LYS A 67 16.84 6.15 10.06
CA LYS A 67 15.92 7.24 10.42
C LYS A 67 14.49 6.99 9.93
N ASN A 68 14.29 6.41 8.76
CA ASN A 68 12.95 6.04 8.29
C ASN A 68 12.30 4.95 9.16
N MET A 69 13.07 3.97 9.64
CA MET A 69 12.58 2.98 10.61
C MET A 69 12.14 3.67 11.91
N GLU A 70 12.98 4.53 12.49
CA GLU A 70 12.68 5.28 13.71
C GLU A 70 11.45 6.19 13.56
N ARG A 71 11.37 6.93 12.43
CA ARG A 71 10.21 7.76 12.11
C ARG A 71 8.93 6.93 12.07
N TYR A 72 8.98 5.73 11.48
CA TYR A 72 7.83 4.84 11.41
C TYR A 72 7.44 4.31 12.80
N GLU A 73 8.39 3.86 13.61
CA GLU A 73 8.13 3.42 14.99
C GLU A 73 7.47 4.53 15.83
N LYS A 74 7.98 5.78 15.72
CA LYS A 74 7.37 6.95 16.35
C LYS A 74 5.97 7.24 15.79
N MET A 75 5.77 7.09 14.49
CA MET A 75 4.47 7.28 13.83
C MET A 75 3.41 6.27 14.34
N GLN A 76 3.82 5.07 14.78
CA GLN A 76 2.92 4.08 15.37
C GLN A 76 2.53 4.38 16.82
N THR A 77 3.39 5.10 17.56
CA THR A 77 3.25 5.30 19.01
C THR A 77 2.75 6.70 19.38
N THR A 78 2.90 7.69 18.50
CA THR A 78 2.42 9.06 18.73
C THR A 78 0.89 9.13 18.74
N LEU A 79 0.35 9.93 19.67
CA LEU A 79 -1.07 10.29 19.73
C LEU A 79 -1.36 11.64 19.04
N ASP A 80 -0.32 12.43 18.77
CA ASP A 80 -0.41 13.69 18.04
C ASP A 80 -0.57 13.40 16.54
N LYS A 81 -1.68 13.88 15.97
CA LYS A 81 -2.06 13.67 14.57
C LYS A 81 -1.15 14.45 13.61
N GLU A 82 -0.84 15.69 13.95
CA GLU A 82 0.02 16.56 13.16
C GLU A 82 1.44 15.99 13.10
N GLU A 83 1.94 15.49 14.24
CA GLU A 83 3.22 14.80 14.32
C GLU A 83 3.23 13.51 13.49
N LYS A 84 2.15 12.71 13.58
CA LYS A 84 2.01 11.49 12.76
C LYS A 84 2.11 11.79 11.26
N ILE A 85 1.43 12.85 10.81
CA ILE A 85 1.46 13.30 9.42
C ILE A 85 2.86 13.80 9.03
N ARG A 86 3.53 14.55 9.91
CA ARG A 86 4.90 15.03 9.67
C ARG A 86 5.87 13.87 9.44
N LEU A 87 5.87 12.88 10.34
CA LEU A 87 6.73 11.70 10.26
C LEU A 87 6.49 10.91 8.96
N GLY A 88 5.23 10.68 8.60
CA GLY A 88 4.90 10.01 7.34
C GLY A 88 5.40 10.77 6.11
N LYS A 89 5.24 12.10 6.09
CA LYS A 89 5.77 12.95 4.99
C LYS A 89 7.29 12.92 4.91
N GLU A 90 8.00 12.81 6.03
CA GLU A 90 9.46 12.71 6.05
C GLU A 90 9.94 11.39 5.48
N ILE A 91 9.27 10.27 5.80
CA ILE A 91 9.56 8.97 5.18
C ILE A 91 9.37 9.03 3.66
N LEU A 92 8.25 9.61 3.21
CA LEU A 92 7.96 9.73 1.77
C LEU A 92 8.95 10.66 1.05
N ARG A 93 9.34 11.77 1.68
CA ARG A 93 10.36 12.67 1.16
C ARG A 93 11.71 11.97 1.01
N SER A 94 12.12 11.26 2.05
CA SER A 94 13.35 10.47 2.05
C SER A 94 13.38 9.45 0.91
N ASN A 95 12.26 8.76 0.68
CA ASN A 95 12.12 7.84 -0.46
C ASN A 95 12.20 8.55 -1.82
N ALA A 96 11.61 9.73 -1.96
CA ALA A 96 11.67 10.52 -3.19
C ALA A 96 13.08 11.08 -3.49
N GLU A 97 13.85 11.43 -2.45
CA GLU A 97 15.21 11.97 -2.58
C GLU A 97 16.25 10.87 -2.88
N ASN A 98 16.07 9.67 -2.33
CA ASN A 98 17.04 8.56 -2.46
C ASN A 98 16.70 7.55 -3.56
N LEU A 99 15.45 7.54 -4.08
CA LEU A 99 15.01 6.73 -5.22
C LEU A 99 15.25 5.22 -5.07
N TRP A 100 15.14 4.67 -3.86
CA TRP A 100 15.28 3.23 -3.63
C TRP A 100 14.23 2.39 -4.35
N THR A 101 13.05 2.97 -4.58
CA THR A 101 12.03 2.42 -5.46
C THR A 101 11.68 3.44 -6.53
N ILE A 102 11.46 2.96 -7.75
CA ILE A 102 11.09 3.81 -8.89
C ILE A 102 9.66 3.49 -9.29
N GLY A 103 8.75 4.43 -9.04
CA GLY A 103 7.38 4.35 -9.53
C GLY A 103 7.34 4.60 -11.04
N THR A 104 6.68 3.72 -11.79
CA THR A 104 6.57 3.82 -13.25
C THR A 104 5.24 4.42 -13.70
N ILE A 105 4.13 3.88 -13.20
CA ILE A 105 2.77 4.32 -13.51
C ILE A 105 1.98 4.41 -12.21
N ALA A 106 1.21 5.48 -12.05
CA ALA A 106 0.29 5.67 -10.94
C ALA A 106 -1.11 6.05 -11.46
N MET A 107 -2.13 5.84 -10.63
CA MET A 107 -3.51 6.29 -10.89
C MET A 107 -4.07 5.80 -12.25
N ALA A 108 -3.82 4.54 -12.60
CA ALA A 108 -4.45 3.95 -13.78
C ALA A 108 -5.99 4.00 -13.64
N PRO A 109 -6.73 4.41 -14.68
CA PRO A 109 -8.19 4.50 -14.61
C PRO A 109 -8.80 3.11 -14.45
N VAL A 110 -9.74 2.97 -13.51
CA VAL A 110 -10.49 1.74 -13.30
C VAL A 110 -11.97 2.01 -13.58
N PRO A 111 -12.46 1.75 -14.80
CA PRO A 111 -13.87 1.94 -15.11
C PRO A 111 -14.71 0.86 -14.42
N VAL A 112 -15.82 1.28 -13.82
CA VAL A 112 -16.85 0.41 -13.25
C VAL A 112 -18.11 0.56 -14.08
N ILE A 113 -18.69 -0.57 -14.49
CA ILE A 113 -19.94 -0.60 -15.24
C ILE A 113 -21.09 -0.83 -14.27
N VAL A 114 -22.02 0.12 -14.23
CA VAL A 114 -23.23 0.06 -13.41
C VAL A 114 -24.44 0.06 -14.32
N ARG A 115 -25.40 -0.83 -14.09
CA ARG A 115 -26.66 -0.81 -14.85
C ARG A 115 -27.44 0.46 -14.55
N ASN A 116 -28.11 1.00 -15.56
CA ASN A 116 -28.96 2.19 -15.44
C ASN A 116 -30.07 2.07 -14.39
N ASN A 117 -30.52 0.87 -14.01
CA ASN A 117 -31.54 0.71 -12.97
C ASN A 117 -30.98 0.34 -11.60
N LEU A 118 -29.68 0.10 -11.46
CA LEU A 118 -29.02 -0.03 -10.15
C LEU A 118 -28.73 1.38 -9.63
N ARG A 119 -29.31 1.71 -8.48
CA ARG A 119 -29.26 3.03 -7.86
C ARG A 119 -28.57 2.98 -6.51
N ASN A 120 -28.21 4.17 -6.04
CA ASN A 120 -27.41 4.41 -4.84
C ASN A 120 -25.95 3.94 -4.94
N VAL A 121 -25.44 3.76 -6.16
CA VAL A 121 -24.02 3.53 -6.42
C VAL A 121 -23.31 4.88 -6.53
N PRO A 122 -22.28 5.17 -5.72
CA PRO A 122 -21.49 6.40 -5.83
C PRO A 122 -20.85 6.56 -7.21
N GLU A 123 -20.72 7.79 -7.69
CA GLU A 123 -20.09 8.10 -8.99
C GLU A 123 -18.58 7.84 -8.99
N SER A 124 -17.94 8.03 -7.83
CA SER A 124 -16.52 7.77 -7.65
C SER A 124 -16.28 7.06 -6.32
N ILE A 125 -15.46 6.02 -6.35
CA ILE A 125 -14.98 5.34 -5.16
C ILE A 125 -13.45 5.19 -5.24
N PRO A 126 -12.74 5.24 -4.10
CA PRO A 126 -11.32 4.96 -4.10
C PRO A 126 -11.09 3.49 -4.48
N PHE A 127 -10.18 3.27 -5.42
CA PHE A 127 -9.77 1.92 -5.84
C PHE A 127 -8.47 1.52 -5.17
N GLY A 128 -8.43 0.32 -4.60
CA GLY A 128 -7.22 -0.28 -4.04
C GLY A 128 -7.54 -1.49 -3.17
N TRP A 129 -6.60 -2.42 -3.02
CA TRP A 129 -6.83 -3.60 -2.18
C TRP A 129 -7.01 -3.24 -0.70
N GLY A 130 -6.36 -2.16 -0.27
CA GLY A 130 -6.47 -1.60 1.08
C GLY A 130 -7.86 -1.03 1.44
N PHE A 131 -8.77 -0.90 0.47
CA PHE A 131 -10.13 -0.40 0.68
C PHE A 131 -11.18 -1.52 0.78
N PHE A 132 -10.80 -2.69 1.32
CA PHE A 132 -11.68 -3.87 1.41
C PHE A 132 -12.31 -4.24 0.05
N LEU A 133 -11.50 -4.76 -0.89
CA LEU A 133 -11.98 -5.38 -2.14
C LEU A 133 -12.93 -4.50 -2.98
N PHE A 134 -12.42 -3.36 -3.44
CA PHE A 134 -12.97 -2.49 -4.50
C PHE A 134 -14.31 -1.79 -4.23
N PHE A 135 -15.33 -2.50 -3.73
CA PHE A 135 -16.69 -1.98 -3.63
C PHE A 135 -17.22 -1.88 -2.20
N THR A 136 -16.51 -2.38 -1.19
CA THR A 136 -17.01 -2.30 0.19
C THR A 136 -17.12 -0.86 0.67
N THR A 137 -16.24 0.05 0.25
CA THR A 137 -16.35 1.50 0.53
C THR A 137 -17.58 2.14 -0.13
N ALA A 138 -18.18 1.46 -1.09
CA ALA A 138 -19.40 1.91 -1.76
C ALA A 138 -20.67 1.57 -0.98
N ASN A 139 -20.57 0.82 0.14
CA ASN A 139 -21.71 0.36 0.95
C ASN A 139 -22.77 -0.37 0.10
N PRO A 140 -22.41 -1.51 -0.54
CA PRO A 140 -23.27 -2.18 -1.50
C PRO A 140 -24.60 -2.66 -0.90
N GLU A 141 -24.68 -2.83 0.41
CA GLU A 141 -25.92 -3.11 1.14
C GLU A 141 -26.98 -2.01 1.00
N GLN A 142 -26.57 -0.80 0.60
CA GLN A 142 -27.48 0.32 0.34
C GLN A 142 -27.94 0.41 -1.12
N PHE A 143 -27.44 -0.46 -2.01
CA PHE A 143 -27.79 -0.44 -3.42
C PHE A 143 -29.20 -1.00 -3.63
N PHE A 144 -29.93 -0.45 -4.61
CA PHE A 144 -31.27 -0.94 -4.92
C PHE A 144 -31.59 -0.86 -6.41
N LEU A 145 -32.50 -1.73 -6.86
CA LEU A 145 -33.03 -1.70 -8.22
C LEU A 145 -34.23 -0.76 -8.29
N LYS A 146 -34.15 0.26 -9.14
CA LYS A 146 -35.26 1.18 -9.42
C LYS A 146 -36.26 0.52 -10.39
N PRO A 147 -37.57 0.47 -10.07
CA PRO A 147 -38.59 0.02 -11.00
C PRO A 147 -38.70 0.89 -12.27
N PRO A 148 -39.17 0.36 -13.42
CA PRO A 148 -39.58 -1.03 -13.62
C PRO A 148 -38.39 -2.00 -13.66
N LEU A 149 -38.57 -3.19 -13.08
CA LEU A 149 -37.56 -4.25 -13.11
C LEU A 149 -37.58 -4.95 -14.47
N LEU A 150 -36.40 -5.37 -14.93
CA LEU A 150 -36.28 -6.22 -16.11
C LEU A 150 -36.86 -7.61 -15.83
N GLU A 151 -37.23 -8.35 -16.87
CA GLU A 151 -37.79 -9.70 -16.71
C GLU A 151 -36.86 -10.62 -15.90
N SER A 152 -35.54 -10.52 -16.14
CA SER A 152 -34.51 -11.27 -15.43
C SER A 152 -34.31 -10.86 -13.96
N GLN A 153 -35.04 -9.84 -13.48
CA GLN A 153 -34.90 -9.27 -12.13
C GLN A 153 -36.18 -9.42 -11.29
N LYS A 154 -37.21 -10.08 -11.82
CA LYS A 154 -38.50 -10.28 -11.15
C LYS A 154 -38.55 -11.55 -10.27
N TYR A 155 -37.48 -12.35 -10.28
CA TYR A 155 -37.38 -13.65 -9.60
C TYR A 155 -36.13 -13.72 -8.75
#